data_AF-A0A7R8ZGY6-F1
#
_entry.id   AF-A0A7R8ZGY6-F1
#
_cell.length_a   1.000
_cell.length_b   1.000
_cell.length_c   1.000
_cell.angle_alpha   90.00
_cell.angle_beta   90.00
_cell.angle_gamma   90.00
#
_symmetry.space_group_name_H-M   'P 1'
#
loop_
_entity.id
_entity.type
_entity.pdbx_description
1 polymer ?
#
loop_
_entity_poly.entity_id
_entity_poly.type
_entity_poly.pdbx_seq_one_letter_code
_entity_poly.pdbx_strand_id
1 'polypeptide(L)'
;MTAPHEKDSRLNRIRRALGNRALSYTGSTGSGATAASLALNGPAPAFGVSLSELSARDGESPNEVPTILRHLCDFLEAHGLYTVGLFRVSPSQRAVSRLRCSMDRLGPDALPLEAPQDVLPAATLLKQFLRDLPEPVIPAALNDVFLSAVKAPCPEEELRKATDCLPLLHFRVLRYLLRFLFRISLAEATNRMSPEALAVVFAPNLMPMPPKMAQAKQIQVRAAKTSKVV
;
A
#
# COMPACT_ATOMS: atom_id res chain seq x y z
N MET A 1 2.77 -1.90 -39.38
CA MET A 1 3.95 -2.47 -38.71
C MET A 1 4.68 -1.32 -38.00
N THR A 2 4.41 -1.08 -36.72
CA THR A 2 4.93 0.10 -35.99
C THR A 2 5.37 -0.27 -34.57
N ALA A 3 6.70 -0.29 -34.40
CA ALA A 3 7.55 -0.03 -33.22
C ALA A 3 7.23 -0.68 -31.85
N PRO A 4 8.00 -1.72 -31.43
CA PRO A 4 8.17 -2.11 -30.02
C PRO A 4 9.14 -1.18 -29.24
N HIS A 5 9.97 -0.39 -29.92
CA HIS A 5 11.18 0.23 -29.35
C HIS A 5 10.94 1.46 -28.42
N GLU A 6 9.73 2.03 -28.44
CA GLU A 6 9.42 3.26 -27.70
C GLU A 6 8.96 3.01 -26.26
N LYS A 7 8.32 1.86 -26.00
CA LYS A 7 7.85 1.49 -24.65
C LYS A 7 9.00 1.16 -23.70
N ASP A 8 9.97 0.38 -24.18
CA ASP A 8 11.18 0.04 -23.42
C ASP A 8 12.01 1.29 -23.08
N SER A 9 12.03 2.27 -23.98
CA SER A 9 12.71 3.54 -23.74
C SER A 9 12.06 4.37 -22.62
N ARG A 10 10.73 4.31 -22.46
CA ARG A 10 10.01 4.98 -21.37
C ARG A 10 10.22 4.28 -20.03
N LEU A 11 10.13 2.94 -20.00
CA LEU A 11 10.44 2.13 -18.82
C LEU A 11 11.88 2.36 -18.33
N ASN A 12 12.85 2.41 -19.23
CA ASN A 12 14.25 2.68 -18.91
C ASN A 12 14.51 4.11 -18.41
N ARG A 13 13.68 5.09 -18.80
CA ARG A 13 13.74 6.45 -18.23
C ARG A 13 13.15 6.49 -16.82
N ILE A 14 12.03 5.80 -16.58
CA ILE A 14 11.39 5.75 -15.26
C ILE A 14 12.29 4.99 -14.27
N ARG A 15 12.90 3.88 -14.70
CA ARG A 15 13.88 3.12 -13.90
C ARG A 15 15.08 3.99 -13.50
N ARG A 16 15.59 4.82 -14.42
CA ARG A 16 16.65 5.81 -14.11
C ARG A 16 16.17 6.91 -13.17
N ALA A 17 14.95 7.41 -13.36
CA ALA A 17 14.39 8.44 -12.48
C ALA A 17 14.16 7.93 -11.05
N LEU A 18 13.66 6.70 -10.88
CA LEU A 18 13.47 6.08 -9.57
C LEU A 18 14.81 5.67 -8.93
N GLY A 19 15.73 5.10 -9.70
CA GLY A 19 17.08 4.76 -9.23
C GLY A 19 17.90 5.97 -8.80
N ASN A 20 17.85 7.07 -9.55
CA ASN A 20 18.55 8.31 -9.17
C ASN A 20 17.91 9.02 -7.99
N ARG A 21 16.58 8.89 -7.80
CA ARG A 21 15.87 9.49 -6.67
C ARG A 21 16.11 8.73 -5.36
N ALA A 22 16.51 7.46 -5.43
CA ALA A 22 17.03 6.70 -4.30
C ALA A 22 18.51 7.02 -3.98
N LEU A 23 19.24 7.67 -4.90
CA LEU A 23 20.66 8.06 -4.74
C LEU A 23 20.87 9.54 -4.39
N SER A 24 19.83 10.38 -4.39
CA SER A 24 19.96 11.81 -4.03
C SER A 24 19.87 12.10 -2.53
N TYR A 25 20.02 11.09 -1.66
CA TYR A 25 20.19 11.28 -0.21
C TYR A 25 21.62 10.92 0.21
N THR A 26 22.60 11.57 -0.42
CA THR A 26 23.97 11.64 0.10
C THR A 26 24.31 13.12 0.26
N GLY A 27 24.73 13.47 1.48
CA GLY A 27 24.72 14.83 2.04
C GLY A 27 25.28 15.96 1.17
N SER A 28 24.60 17.11 1.27
CA SER A 28 25.19 18.43 1.05
C SER A 28 25.20 19.17 2.39
N THR A 29 26.42 19.38 2.89
CA THR A 29 26.75 20.19 4.06
C THR A 29 26.49 21.66 3.77
N GLY A 30 25.48 22.23 4.44
CA GLY A 30 25.23 23.66 4.52
C GLY A 30 25.07 24.06 5.98
N SER A 31 26.08 24.75 6.50
CA SER A 31 26.23 25.27 7.86
C SER A 31 24.97 25.98 8.38
N GLY A 32 24.47 25.56 9.56
CA GLY A 32 23.48 26.33 10.32
C GLY A 32 22.38 25.54 11.02
N ALA A 33 22.71 24.50 11.80
CA ALA A 33 21.82 24.04 12.86
C ALA A 33 22.65 23.35 13.95
N THR A 34 22.66 23.98 15.11
CA THR A 34 23.27 23.54 16.36
C THR A 34 22.90 22.12 16.72
N ALA A 35 23.89 21.38 17.20
CA ALA A 35 23.69 20.17 17.98
C ALA A 35 22.71 20.44 19.14
N ALA A 36 21.50 19.94 18.99
CA ALA A 36 20.59 19.60 20.09
C ALA A 36 20.27 18.11 19.86
N SER A 37 21.08 17.17 20.34
CA SER A 37 21.00 16.70 21.72
C SER A 37 19.71 17.13 22.39
N LEU A 38 18.65 16.34 22.18
CA LEU A 38 17.67 15.96 23.18
C LEU A 38 16.93 14.76 22.61
N ALA A 39 17.31 13.58 23.09
CA ALA A 39 16.47 12.41 23.08
C ALA A 39 15.12 12.79 23.73
N LEU A 40 14.12 13.11 22.91
CA LEU A 40 12.74 13.08 23.34
C LEU A 40 12.29 11.62 23.23
N ASN A 41 12.47 10.90 24.34
CA ASN A 41 11.90 9.59 24.61
C ASN A 41 10.36 9.69 24.57
N GLY A 42 9.80 9.75 23.37
CA GLY A 42 8.42 9.47 23.06
C GLY A 42 8.37 8.35 22.03
N PRO A 43 7.33 7.51 22.04
CA PRO A 43 7.24 6.42 21.08
C PRO A 43 7.13 7.01 19.67
N ALA A 44 7.98 6.54 18.76
CA ALA A 44 8.04 7.03 17.39
C ALA A 44 6.75 6.67 16.64
N PRO A 45 6.18 7.58 15.82
CA PRO A 45 4.92 7.32 15.14
C PRO A 45 5.06 6.11 14.22
N ALA A 46 4.04 5.25 14.20
CA ALA A 46 4.01 4.06 13.34
C ALA A 46 3.32 4.36 12.00
N PHE A 47 2.44 5.37 11.96
CA PHE A 47 1.71 5.82 10.76
C PHE A 47 2.36 7.07 10.16
N GLY A 48 2.20 7.26 8.85
CA GLY A 48 2.77 8.45 8.18
C GLY A 48 4.27 8.37 7.91
N VAL A 49 4.90 7.24 8.20
CA VAL A 49 6.35 7.02 8.07
C VAL A 49 6.63 6.25 6.77
N SER A 50 7.74 6.56 6.10
CA SER A 50 8.13 5.88 4.87
C SER A 50 8.44 4.41 5.11
N LEU A 51 8.21 3.55 4.11
CA LEU A 51 8.54 2.11 4.21
C LEU A 51 10.02 1.90 4.54
N SER A 52 10.92 2.68 3.94
CA SER A 52 12.36 2.59 4.16
C SER A 52 12.74 2.89 5.60
N GLU A 53 12.12 3.90 6.21
CA GLU A 53 12.38 4.25 7.61
C GLU A 53 11.80 3.22 8.56
N LEU A 54 10.60 2.69 8.30
CA LEU A 54 10.02 1.60 9.09
C LEU A 54 10.90 0.34 9.05
N SER A 55 11.33 -0.07 7.85
CA SER A 55 12.25 -1.22 7.69
C SER A 55 13.60 -0.99 8.38
N ALA A 56 14.11 0.25 8.42
CA ALA A 56 15.35 0.56 9.12
C ALA A 56 15.20 0.50 10.65
N ARG A 57 14.03 0.90 11.18
CA ARG A 57 13.72 0.84 12.62
C ARG A 57 13.59 -0.58 13.14
N ASP A 58 13.07 -1.49 12.32
CA ASP A 58 12.86 -2.89 12.71
C ASP A 58 14.18 -3.65 12.97
N GLY A 59 15.32 -3.17 12.44
CA GLY A 59 16.66 -3.70 12.76
C GLY A 59 16.97 -5.13 12.28
N GLU A 60 16.01 -5.82 11.66
CA GLU A 60 16.16 -7.23 11.25
C GLU A 60 16.99 -7.37 9.96
N SER A 61 16.68 -6.63 8.90
CA SER A 61 17.55 -6.43 7.72
C SER A 61 17.05 -5.30 6.81
N PRO A 62 17.91 -4.66 6.00
CA PRO A 62 17.47 -3.59 5.11
C PRO A 62 16.53 -4.11 4.01
N ASN A 63 15.47 -3.35 3.75
CA ASN A 63 14.43 -3.65 2.76
C ASN A 63 13.51 -4.82 3.13
N GLU A 64 13.34 -5.14 4.40
CA GLU A 64 12.32 -6.10 4.84
C GLU A 64 10.92 -5.50 4.97
N VAL A 65 9.91 -6.36 4.94
CA VAL A 65 8.52 -5.94 5.10
C VAL A 65 8.34 -5.46 6.55
N PRO A 66 7.91 -4.19 6.76
CA PRO A 66 7.77 -3.63 8.10
C PRO A 66 7.00 -4.52 9.08
N THR A 67 7.46 -4.63 10.33
CA THR A 67 6.88 -5.51 11.35
C THR A 67 5.41 -5.22 11.60
N ILE A 68 5.01 -3.95 11.57
CA ILE A 68 3.61 -3.52 11.61
C ILE A 68 2.71 -4.20 10.56
N LEU A 69 3.20 -4.34 9.33
CA LEU A 69 2.46 -5.02 8.26
C LEU A 69 2.39 -6.51 8.52
N ARG A 70 3.52 -7.13 8.91
CA ARG A 70 3.58 -8.55 9.22
C ARG A 70 2.62 -8.91 10.34
N HIS A 71 2.71 -8.21 11.46
CA HIS A 71 1.89 -8.45 12.64
C HIS A 71 0.38 -8.32 12.37
N LEU A 72 -0.04 -7.29 11.64
CA LEU A 72 -1.45 -7.12 11.25
C LEU A 72 -1.92 -8.23 10.29
N CYS A 73 -1.11 -8.58 9.30
CA CYS A 73 -1.44 -9.66 8.36
C CYS A 73 -1.53 -11.01 9.07
N ASP A 74 -0.53 -11.37 9.87
CA ASP A 74 -0.47 -12.65 10.59
C ASP A 74 -1.67 -12.82 11.53
N PHE A 75 -2.05 -11.77 12.29
CA PHE A 75 -3.25 -11.78 13.12
C PHE A 75 -4.54 -11.98 12.31
N LEU A 76 -4.66 -11.31 11.15
CA LEU A 76 -5.83 -11.42 10.29
C LEU A 76 -5.91 -12.76 9.55
N GLU A 77 -4.78 -13.39 9.23
CA GLU A 77 -4.76 -14.76 8.72
C GLU A 77 -5.16 -15.76 9.81
N ALA A 78 -4.69 -15.58 11.04
CA ALA A 78 -5.01 -16.47 12.15
C ALA A 78 -6.49 -16.39 12.59
N HIS A 79 -7.08 -15.20 12.58
CA HIS A 79 -8.39 -14.95 13.21
C HIS A 79 -9.46 -14.36 12.27
N GLY A 80 -9.06 -13.80 11.13
CA GLY A 80 -9.95 -13.05 10.24
C GLY A 80 -10.51 -13.83 9.05
N LEU A 81 -9.93 -14.99 8.70
CA LEU A 81 -10.26 -15.73 7.45
C LEU A 81 -11.74 -16.02 7.25
N TYR A 82 -12.49 -16.26 8.33
CA TYR A 82 -13.91 -16.63 8.29
C TYR A 82 -14.85 -15.48 8.66
N THR A 83 -14.33 -14.26 8.81
CA THR A 83 -15.14 -13.08 9.15
C THR A 83 -15.84 -12.53 7.91
N VAL A 84 -17.18 -12.55 7.90
CA VAL A 84 -17.99 -12.06 6.78
C VAL A 84 -17.71 -10.57 6.51
N GLY A 85 -17.33 -10.26 5.28
CA GLY A 85 -17.03 -8.91 4.84
C GLY A 85 -15.75 -8.33 5.45
N LEU A 86 -14.76 -9.15 5.78
CA LEU A 86 -13.43 -8.70 6.18
C LEU A 86 -12.93 -7.60 5.23
N PHE A 87 -12.38 -6.51 5.76
CA PHE A 87 -12.01 -5.28 5.02
C PHE A 87 -13.15 -4.43 4.44
N ARG A 88 -14.36 -4.97 4.25
CA ARG A 88 -15.52 -4.20 3.76
C ARG A 88 -16.36 -3.62 4.90
N VAL A 89 -16.61 -4.39 5.94
CA VAL A 89 -17.37 -3.94 7.12
C VAL A 89 -16.56 -2.93 7.91
N SER A 90 -17.19 -1.81 8.27
CA SER A 90 -16.57 -0.76 9.06
C SER A 90 -16.81 -1.02 10.56
N PRO A 91 -15.75 -1.21 11.36
CA PRO A 91 -15.87 -1.36 12.82
C PRO A 91 -16.16 -0.01 13.49
N SER A 92 -16.33 -0.02 14.82
CA SER A 92 -16.43 1.22 15.58
C SER A 92 -15.15 2.05 15.47
N GLN A 93 -15.28 3.36 15.22
CA GLN A 93 -14.14 4.28 15.15
C GLN A 93 -13.35 4.33 16.46
N ARG A 94 -14.02 4.11 17.60
CA ARG A 94 -13.39 4.01 18.92
C ARG A 94 -12.41 2.84 18.99
N ALA A 95 -12.80 1.67 18.49
CA ALA A 95 -11.93 0.48 18.49
C ALA A 95 -10.71 0.66 17.57
N VAL A 96 -10.90 1.23 16.37
CA VAL A 96 -9.80 1.54 15.44
C VAL A 96 -8.84 2.55 16.07
N SER A 97 -9.37 3.62 16.67
CA SER A 97 -8.56 4.66 17.33
C SER A 97 -7.79 4.10 18.52
N ARG A 98 -8.41 3.19 19.31
CA ARG A 98 -7.74 2.49 20.41
C ARG A 98 -6.52 1.70 19.91
N LEU A 99 -6.68 0.91 18.85
CA LEU A 99 -5.57 0.13 18.29
C LEU A 99 -4.49 1.03 17.68
N ARG A 100 -4.88 2.08 16.94
CA ARG A 100 -3.93 3.06 16.40
C ARG A 100 -3.10 3.72 17.51
N CYS A 101 -3.75 4.23 18.55
CA CYS A 101 -3.06 4.82 19.70
C CYS A 101 -2.17 3.80 20.43
N SER A 102 -2.58 2.53 20.52
CA SER A 102 -1.78 1.49 21.16
C SER A 102 -0.53 1.19 20.32
N MET A 103 -0.67 1.15 19.00
CA MET A 103 0.43 0.95 18.06
C MET A 103 1.44 2.10 18.07
N ASP A 104 0.95 3.35 18.08
CA ASP A 104 1.80 4.54 18.19
C ASP A 104 2.49 4.64 19.56
N ARG A 105 2.00 3.95 20.60
CA ARG A 105 2.57 3.98 21.96
C ARG A 105 3.50 2.81 22.27
N LEU A 106 3.11 1.61 21.88
CA LEU A 106 3.75 0.35 22.26
C LEU A 106 4.65 -0.20 21.15
N GLY A 107 4.49 0.30 19.91
CA GLY A 107 5.11 -0.29 18.73
C GLY A 107 4.35 -1.53 18.21
N PRO A 108 4.79 -2.08 17.07
CA PRO A 108 4.11 -3.20 16.42
C PRO A 108 4.18 -4.51 17.22
N ASP A 109 5.28 -4.78 17.92
CA ASP A 109 5.51 -6.06 18.61
C ASP A 109 4.68 -6.22 19.90
N ALA A 110 4.33 -5.11 20.53
CA ALA A 110 3.59 -5.08 21.79
C ALA A 110 2.12 -4.68 21.59
N LEU A 111 1.60 -4.76 20.36
CA LEU A 111 0.20 -4.44 20.07
C LEU A 111 -0.72 -5.52 20.65
N PRO A 112 -1.62 -5.18 21.59
CA PRO A 112 -2.55 -6.16 22.16
C PRO A 112 -3.72 -6.37 21.21
N LEU A 113 -3.54 -7.24 20.22
CA LEU A 113 -4.60 -7.69 19.33
C LEU A 113 -5.30 -8.91 19.94
N GLU A 114 -6.60 -8.80 20.15
CA GLU A 114 -7.39 -9.88 20.72
C GLU A 114 -8.56 -10.27 19.81
N ALA A 115 -8.70 -11.57 19.53
CA ALA A 115 -9.82 -12.10 18.76
C ALA A 115 -11.00 -12.47 19.69
N PRO A 116 -12.26 -12.25 19.25
CA PRO A 116 -12.68 -11.75 17.93
C PRO A 116 -12.78 -10.22 17.83
N GLN A 117 -12.69 -9.47 18.94
CA GLN A 117 -13.00 -8.03 19.02
C GLN A 117 -12.16 -7.16 18.08
N ASP A 118 -10.90 -7.53 17.84
CA ASP A 118 -9.95 -6.71 17.10
C ASP A 118 -9.79 -7.10 15.63
N VAL A 119 -10.50 -8.11 15.14
CA VAL A 119 -10.41 -8.55 13.73
C VAL A 119 -10.81 -7.43 12.77
N LEU A 120 -12.00 -6.85 12.92
CA LEU A 120 -12.47 -5.77 12.04
C LEU A 120 -11.68 -4.44 12.25
N PRO A 121 -11.36 -4.03 13.50
CA PRO A 121 -10.43 -2.94 13.77
C PRO A 121 -9.06 -3.10 13.12
N ALA A 122 -8.40 -4.25 13.26
CA ALA A 122 -7.09 -4.53 12.66
C ALA A 122 -7.14 -4.50 11.13
N ALA A 123 -8.20 -5.06 10.52
CA ALA A 123 -8.42 -4.99 9.08
C ALA A 123 -8.56 -3.54 8.58
N THR A 124 -9.21 -2.68 9.37
CA THR A 124 -9.30 -1.25 9.07
C THR A 124 -7.96 -0.56 9.23
N LEU A 125 -7.23 -0.90 10.29
CA LEU A 125 -5.92 -0.33 10.60
C LEU A 125 -4.89 -0.66 9.51
N LEU A 126 -4.89 -1.90 8.97
CA LEU A 126 -4.04 -2.29 7.85
C LEU A 126 -4.28 -1.40 6.62
N LYS A 127 -5.54 -1.14 6.27
CA LYS A 127 -5.88 -0.23 5.15
C LYS A 127 -5.42 1.20 5.43
N GLN A 128 -5.61 1.68 6.65
CA GLN A 128 -5.18 3.02 7.06
C GLN A 128 -3.67 3.15 6.99
N PHE A 129 -2.93 2.15 7.47
CA PHE A 129 -1.47 2.12 7.39
C PHE A 129 -0.99 2.29 5.95
N LEU A 130 -1.52 1.49 5.02
CA LEU A 130 -1.14 1.55 3.60
C LEU A 130 -1.46 2.91 2.96
N ARG A 131 -2.59 3.50 3.33
CA ARG A 131 -3.04 4.79 2.80
C ARG A 131 -2.26 5.97 3.38
N ASP A 132 -1.87 5.89 4.65
CA ASP A 132 -1.17 6.95 5.35
C ASP A 132 0.33 6.96 5.01
N LEU A 133 0.84 6.02 4.21
CA LEU A 133 2.22 6.04 3.72
C LEU A 133 2.51 7.33 2.93
N PRO A 134 3.66 8.00 3.16
CA PRO A 134 4.01 9.22 2.43
C PRO A 134 4.22 8.96 0.93
N GLU A 135 4.66 7.75 0.58
CA GLU A 135 4.66 7.24 -0.78
C GLU A 135 3.88 5.91 -0.81
N PRO A 136 2.90 5.76 -1.71
CA PRO A 136 2.11 4.54 -1.81
C PRO A 136 2.95 3.32 -2.17
N VAL A 137 2.45 2.12 -1.85
CA VAL A 137 3.13 0.85 -2.15
C VAL A 137 3.48 0.74 -3.63
N ILE A 138 2.58 1.14 -4.53
CA ILE A 138 2.88 1.38 -5.94
C ILE A 138 3.13 2.88 -6.11
N PRO A 139 4.39 3.31 -6.30
CA PRO A 139 4.74 4.71 -6.49
C PRO A 139 3.91 5.36 -7.59
N ALA A 140 3.45 6.60 -7.36
CA ALA A 140 2.62 7.32 -8.31
C ALA A 140 3.28 7.47 -9.71
N ALA A 141 4.61 7.50 -9.76
CA ALA A 141 5.39 7.54 -11.01
C ALA A 141 5.23 6.27 -11.88
N LEU A 142 4.81 5.15 -11.29
CA LEU A 142 4.58 3.87 -11.98
C LEU A 142 3.10 3.64 -12.31
N ASN A 143 2.19 4.51 -11.86
CA ASN A 143 0.75 4.33 -12.09
C ASN A 143 0.40 4.12 -13.57
N ASP A 144 0.93 4.97 -14.45
CA ASP A 144 0.66 4.86 -15.89
C ASP A 144 1.24 3.58 -16.50
N VAL A 145 2.36 3.08 -15.95
CA VAL A 145 2.98 1.82 -16.38
C VAL A 145 2.07 0.64 -16.04
N PHE A 146 1.59 0.56 -14.79
CA PHE A 146 0.64 -0.47 -14.36
C PHE A 146 -0.69 -0.40 -15.14
N LEU A 147 -1.25 0.80 -15.34
CA LEU A 147 -2.49 0.96 -16.11
C LEU A 147 -2.34 0.58 -17.58
N SER A 148 -1.17 0.85 -18.17
CA SER A 148 -0.87 0.46 -19.54
C SER A 148 -0.67 -1.05 -19.65
N ALA A 149 -0.03 -1.67 -18.67
CA ALA A 149 0.18 -3.11 -18.60
C ALA A 149 -1.15 -3.88 -18.57
N VAL A 150 -2.11 -3.45 -17.73
CA VAL A 150 -3.45 -4.09 -17.65
C VAL A 150 -4.23 -4.00 -18.97
N LYS A 151 -3.96 -2.99 -19.81
CA LYS A 151 -4.62 -2.80 -21.12
C LYS A 151 -3.87 -3.44 -22.28
N ALA A 152 -2.72 -4.05 -22.04
CA ALA A 152 -1.91 -4.65 -23.09
C ALA A 152 -2.54 -5.94 -23.61
N PRO A 153 -2.19 -6.40 -24.83
CA PRO A 153 -2.64 -7.69 -25.35
C PRO A 153 -2.20 -8.88 -24.48
N CYS A 154 -1.05 -8.77 -23.81
CA CYS A 154 -0.52 -9.75 -22.87
C CYS A 154 -0.34 -9.11 -21.47
N PRO A 155 -1.42 -8.92 -20.68
CA PRO A 155 -1.34 -8.19 -19.41
C PRO A 155 -0.39 -8.80 -18.40
N GLU A 156 -0.29 -10.13 -18.33
CA GLU A 156 0.54 -10.83 -17.36
C GLU A 156 2.04 -10.51 -17.53
N GLU A 157 2.54 -10.58 -18.77
CA GLU A 157 3.93 -10.28 -19.08
C GLU A 157 4.26 -8.80 -18.81
N GLU A 158 3.37 -7.89 -19.19
CA GLU A 158 3.56 -6.46 -18.99
C GLU A 158 3.45 -6.07 -17.51
N LEU A 159 2.58 -6.72 -16.74
CA LEU A 159 2.49 -6.54 -15.28
C LEU A 159 3.76 -7.04 -14.59
N ARG A 160 4.36 -8.13 -15.06
CA ARG A 160 5.65 -8.60 -14.56
C ARG A 160 6.74 -7.55 -14.80
N LYS A 161 6.85 -7.00 -16.01
CA LYS A 161 7.80 -5.92 -16.33
C LYS A 161 7.56 -4.66 -15.49
N ALA A 162 6.30 -4.28 -15.28
CA ALA A 162 5.93 -3.14 -14.43
C ALA A 162 6.34 -3.38 -12.96
N THR A 163 6.17 -4.61 -12.48
CA THR A 163 6.55 -5.03 -11.13
C THR A 163 8.07 -5.04 -10.93
N ASP A 164 8.84 -5.44 -11.96
CA ASP A 164 10.31 -5.41 -11.95
C ASP A 164 10.88 -3.98 -11.88
N CYS A 165 10.05 -2.95 -12.13
CA CYS A 165 10.43 -1.54 -11.99
C CYS A 165 10.23 -0.98 -10.57
N LEU A 166 9.59 -1.73 -9.67
CA LEU A 166 9.39 -1.29 -8.29
C LEU A 166 10.72 -1.30 -7.52
N PRO A 167 10.96 -0.32 -6.63
CA PRO A 167 12.00 -0.44 -5.63
C PRO A 167 11.87 -1.75 -4.84
N LEU A 168 12.99 -2.38 -4.48
CA LEU A 168 13.01 -3.71 -3.86
C LEU A 168 12.06 -3.83 -2.65
N LEU A 169 12.07 -2.83 -1.77
CA LEU A 169 11.20 -2.80 -0.59
C LEU A 169 9.72 -2.71 -0.96
N HIS A 170 9.35 -1.84 -1.92
CA HIS A 170 7.99 -1.73 -2.42
C HIS A 170 7.52 -3.03 -3.07
N PHE A 171 8.37 -3.69 -3.85
CA PHE A 171 8.08 -5.01 -4.42
C PHE A 171 7.85 -6.06 -3.32
N ARG A 172 8.70 -6.12 -2.29
CA ARG A 172 8.57 -7.07 -1.18
C ARG A 172 7.26 -6.86 -0.42
N VAL A 173 6.92 -5.62 -0.11
CA VAL A 173 5.66 -5.25 0.55
C VAL A 173 4.45 -5.61 -0.32
N LEU A 174 4.46 -5.24 -1.60
CA LEU A 174 3.38 -5.57 -2.52
C LEU A 174 3.18 -7.08 -2.64
N ARG A 175 4.26 -7.84 -2.83
CA ARG A 175 4.22 -9.31 -2.93
C ARG A 175 3.70 -9.96 -1.66
N TYR A 176 4.10 -9.45 -0.48
CA TYR A 176 3.63 -9.94 0.80
C TYR A 176 2.11 -9.70 0.95
N LEU A 177 1.65 -8.47 0.65
CA LEU A 177 0.23 -8.12 0.70
C LEU A 177 -0.61 -8.93 -0.28
N LEU A 178 -0.16 -9.11 -1.53
CA LEU A 178 -0.91 -9.90 -2.52
C LEU A 178 -1.03 -11.37 -2.11
N ARG A 179 0.01 -11.94 -1.48
CA ARG A 179 -0.05 -13.30 -0.92
C ARG A 179 -1.07 -13.40 0.22
N PHE A 180 -1.04 -12.43 1.13
CA PHE A 180 -2.00 -12.33 2.22
C PHE A 180 -3.44 -12.23 1.69
N LEU A 181 -3.71 -11.32 0.75
CA LEU A 181 -5.03 -11.15 0.14
C LEU A 181 -5.48 -12.40 -0.62
N PHE A 182 -4.57 -13.09 -1.29
CA PHE A 182 -4.86 -14.37 -1.93
C PHE A 182 -5.34 -15.40 -0.89
N ARG A 183 -4.68 -15.52 0.27
CA ARG A 183 -5.12 -16.41 1.36
C ARG A 183 -6.53 -16.07 1.86
N ILE A 184 -6.85 -14.77 2.01
CA ILE A 184 -8.22 -14.34 2.36
C ILE A 184 -9.22 -14.78 1.28
N SER A 185 -8.88 -14.61 -0.01
CA SER A 185 -9.78 -14.96 -1.12
C SER A 185 -10.07 -16.46 -1.22
N LEU A 186 -9.17 -17.32 -0.76
CA LEU A 186 -9.41 -18.77 -0.72
C LEU A 186 -10.56 -19.15 0.22
N ALA A 187 -10.88 -18.30 1.21
CA ALA A 187 -11.98 -18.49 2.14
C ALA A 187 -13.27 -17.74 1.73
N GLU A 188 -13.39 -17.34 0.46
CA GLU A 188 -14.52 -16.56 -0.07
C GLU A 188 -15.89 -17.16 0.25
N ALA A 189 -16.01 -18.49 0.23
CA ALA A 189 -17.26 -19.20 0.53
C ALA A 189 -17.86 -18.80 1.90
N THR A 190 -16.99 -18.46 2.86
CA THR A 190 -17.39 -18.02 4.21
C THR A 190 -17.29 -16.51 4.36
N ASN A 191 -16.14 -15.90 4.08
CA ASN A 191 -15.93 -14.47 4.34
C ASN A 191 -16.58 -13.55 3.30
N ARG A 192 -17.05 -14.06 2.16
CA ARG A 192 -17.69 -13.31 1.07
C ARG A 192 -16.82 -12.22 0.44
N MET A 193 -15.50 -12.39 0.48
CA MET A 193 -14.52 -11.47 -0.10
C MET A 193 -13.78 -12.12 -1.27
N SER A 194 -14.33 -11.97 -2.48
CA SER A 194 -13.69 -12.41 -3.73
C SER A 194 -12.43 -11.58 -4.06
N PRO A 195 -11.56 -12.05 -4.98
CA PRO A 195 -10.43 -11.26 -5.47
C PRO A 195 -10.84 -9.87 -5.99
N GLU A 196 -11.97 -9.78 -6.69
CA GLU A 196 -12.51 -8.52 -7.21
C GLU A 196 -12.98 -7.60 -6.07
N ALA A 197 -13.67 -8.16 -5.06
CA ALA A 197 -14.11 -7.40 -3.90
C ALA A 197 -12.93 -6.86 -3.10
N LEU A 198 -11.88 -7.66 -2.90
CA LEU A 198 -10.65 -7.23 -2.25
C LEU A 198 -9.92 -6.17 -3.09
N ALA A 199 -9.86 -6.33 -4.42
CA ALA A 199 -9.23 -5.36 -5.31
C ALA A 199 -9.92 -3.99 -5.24
N VAL A 200 -11.25 -3.93 -5.20
CA VAL A 200 -11.99 -2.67 -5.03
C VAL A 200 -11.62 -1.96 -3.72
N VAL A 201 -11.44 -2.73 -2.64
CA VAL A 201 -11.09 -2.17 -1.32
C VAL A 201 -9.62 -1.74 -1.24
N PHE A 202 -8.70 -2.53 -1.80
CA PHE A 202 -7.25 -2.31 -1.64
C PHE A 202 -6.63 -1.42 -2.72
N ALA A 203 -7.13 -1.43 -3.96
CA ALA A 203 -6.61 -0.60 -5.04
C ALA A 203 -6.41 0.88 -4.66
N PRO A 204 -7.36 1.60 -4.01
CA PRO A 204 -7.15 2.99 -3.64
C PRO A 204 -6.08 3.20 -2.55
N ASN A 205 -5.77 2.17 -1.75
CA ASN A 205 -4.73 2.24 -0.71
C ASN A 205 -3.34 1.86 -1.24
N LEU A 206 -3.28 1.04 -2.30
CA LEU A 206 -2.01 0.59 -2.91
C LEU A 206 -1.54 1.50 -4.05
N MET A 207 -2.48 2.05 -4.81
CA MET A 207 -2.23 2.83 -6.01
C MET A 207 -3.22 4.02 -6.08
N PRO A 208 -3.00 5.07 -5.27
CA PRO A 208 -3.83 6.27 -5.30
C PRO A 208 -3.77 6.89 -6.70
N MET A 209 -4.92 6.93 -7.36
CA MET A 209 -5.05 7.62 -8.63
C MET A 209 -5.05 9.13 -8.38
N PRO A 210 -4.21 9.93 -9.06
CA PRO A 210 -4.24 11.37 -8.90
C PRO A 210 -5.64 11.92 -9.25
N PRO A 211 -6.11 12.96 -8.54
CA PRO A 211 -7.49 13.45 -8.61
C PRO A 211 -7.95 13.83 -10.03
N LYS A 212 -7.01 14.15 -10.93
CA LYS A 212 -7.30 14.44 -12.36
C LYS A 212 -7.96 13.29 -13.11
N MET A 213 -7.74 12.03 -12.72
CA MET A 213 -8.40 10.86 -13.34
C MET A 213 -9.68 10.41 -12.63
N ALA A 214 -9.85 10.76 -11.35
CA ALA A 214 -11.09 10.50 -10.61
C ALA A 214 -12.26 11.35 -11.16
N GLN A 215 -11.98 12.58 -11.58
CA GLN A 215 -12.97 13.46 -12.22
C GLN A 215 -13.35 13.00 -13.64
N ALA A 216 -12.41 12.43 -14.40
CA ALA A 216 -12.66 11.97 -15.77
C ALA A 216 -13.67 10.81 -15.85
N LYS A 217 -13.69 9.91 -14.84
CA LYS A 217 -14.70 8.84 -14.77
C LYS A 217 -16.09 9.35 -14.32
N GLN A 218 -16.17 10.39 -13.49
CA GLN A 218 -17.47 10.96 -13.09
C GLN A 218 -18.16 11.75 -14.20
N ILE A 219 -17.39 12.37 -15.11
CA ILE A 219 -17.93 13.11 -16.26
C ILE A 219 -18.51 12.14 -17.31
N GLN A 220 -17.85 11.01 -17.59
CA GLN A 220 -18.35 10.02 -18.55
C GLN A 220 -19.59 9.25 -18.04
N VAL A 221 -19.67 8.94 -16.73
CA VAL A 221 -20.85 8.27 -16.16
C VAL A 221 -22.07 9.20 -16.10
N ARG A 222 -21.87 10.52 -15.98
CA ARG A 222 -22.95 11.51 -16.08
C ARG A 222 -23.41 11.70 -17.53
N ALA A 223 -22.50 11.75 -18.50
CA ALA A 223 -22.85 11.87 -19.93
C ALA A 223 -23.62 10.64 -20.47
N ALA A 224 -23.30 9.43 -20.00
CA ALA A 224 -23.99 8.21 -20.42
C ALA A 224 -25.42 8.06 -19.84
N LYS A 225 -25.75 8.79 -18.77
CA LYS A 225 -27.10 8.78 -18.17
C LYS A 225 -28.06 9.80 -18.77
N THR A 226 -27.55 10.84 -19.43
CA THR A 226 -28.40 11.88 -20.06
C THR A 226 -28.84 11.49 -21.48
N SER A 227 -28.21 10.50 -22.12
CA SER A 227 -28.53 10.11 -23.51
C SER A 227 -29.61 9.03 -23.64
N LYS A 228 -30.27 8.62 -22.54
CA LYS A 228 -31.35 7.62 -22.53
C LYS A 228 -32.73 8.21 -22.24
N VAL A 229 -32.87 9.53 -22.24
CA VAL A 229 -34.14 10.25 -22.08
C VAL A 229 -34.25 11.34 -23.14
N VAL A 230 -34.29 10.94 -24.41
CA VAL A 230 -34.98 11.64 -25.50
C VAL A 230 -35.53 10.58 -26.44
#